data_AF-A0A2V0P8Z2-F1
#
_entry.id   AF-A0A2V0P8Z2-F1
#
_cell.length_a   1.000
_cell.length_b   1.000
_cell.length_c   1.000
_cell.angle_alpha   90.00
_cell.angle_beta   90.00
_cell.angle_gamma   90.00
#
_symmetry.space_group_name_H-M   'P 1'
#
loop_
_entity.id
_entity.type
_entity.pdbx_description
1 polymer ?
#
loop_
_entity_poly.entity_id
_entity_poly.type
_entity_poly.pdbx_seq_one_letter_code
_entity_poly.pdbx_strand_id
1 'polypeptide(L)'
;MQQPALERDAPQGDLEQQLEEAEQQQLDEAEPPGRLGPRTPGARVHICIACDAPVAVYGHLLPCMHTYCLACATDMPACFVCGNPIHMVRRIEPPQAVFISSVTMQGFASELAMARHTARLHQHIMVHQAAELQGAKAQMQAAQQLKQEQQPQLRR
;
A
#
# COMPACT_ATOMS: atom_id res chain seq x y z
N MET A 1 -0.60 48.20 22.13
CA MET A 1 -0.43 46.74 22.25
C MET A 1 -1.47 46.08 21.36
N GLN A 2 -1.21 45.98 20.06
CA GLN A 2 -2.06 45.28 19.09
C GLN A 2 -1.26 44.10 18.54
N GLN A 3 -1.81 42.90 18.67
CA GLN A 3 -1.31 41.69 18.02
C GLN A 3 -1.85 41.64 16.58
N PRO A 4 -1.10 41.17 15.58
CA PRO A 4 -1.67 40.85 14.29
C PRO A 4 -2.15 39.38 14.27
N ALA A 5 -3.36 39.21 13.74
CA ALA A 5 -4.00 37.93 13.46
C ALA A 5 -3.21 37.14 12.40
N LEU A 6 -2.99 35.85 12.67
CA LEU A 6 -2.52 34.86 11.72
C LEU A 6 -3.69 33.92 11.41
N GLU A 7 -4.49 34.26 10.42
CA GLU A 7 -5.35 33.31 9.74
C GLU A 7 -5.05 33.42 8.24
N ARG A 8 -4.43 32.37 7.71
CA ARG A 8 -4.33 32.14 6.26
C ARG A 8 -4.90 30.75 6.02
N ASP A 9 -6.21 30.71 5.78
CA ASP A 9 -6.84 29.62 5.06
C ASP A 9 -6.25 29.60 3.64
N ALA A 10 -5.36 28.65 3.38
CA ALA A 10 -4.88 28.37 2.03
C ALA A 10 -5.93 27.51 1.30
N PRO A 11 -6.25 27.80 0.03
CA PRO A 11 -7.21 27.02 -0.72
C PRO A 11 -6.64 25.63 -1.02
N GLN A 12 -7.15 24.59 -0.37
CA GLN A 12 -6.72 23.20 -0.60
C GLN A 12 -7.05 22.69 -2.00
N GLY A 13 -7.98 23.35 -2.72
CA GLY A 13 -8.43 22.93 -4.05
C GLY A 13 -7.40 23.10 -5.17
N ASP A 14 -6.50 24.09 -5.07
CA ASP A 14 -5.57 24.37 -6.16
C ASP A 14 -4.46 23.30 -6.28
N LEU A 15 -4.05 22.68 -5.17
CA LEU A 15 -2.97 21.67 -5.19
C LEU A 15 -3.47 20.30 -5.67
N GLU A 16 -4.68 19.90 -5.27
CA GLU A 16 -5.27 18.65 -5.77
C GLU A 16 -5.52 18.74 -7.29
N GLN A 17 -6.03 19.86 -7.79
CA GLN A 17 -6.19 20.08 -9.24
C GLN A 17 -4.85 20.09 -9.98
N GLN A 18 -3.82 20.75 -9.45
CA GLN A 18 -2.49 20.76 -10.07
C GLN A 18 -1.85 19.36 -10.12
N LEU A 19 -2.09 18.52 -9.12
CA LEU A 19 -1.60 17.14 -9.10
C LEU A 19 -2.38 16.26 -10.09
N GLU A 20 -3.70 16.43 -10.18
CA GLU A 20 -4.54 15.73 -11.16
C GLU A 20 -4.17 16.11 -12.61
N GLU A 21 -3.92 17.40 -12.87
CA GLU A 21 -3.44 17.89 -14.17
C GLU A 21 -2.05 17.35 -14.52
N ALA A 22 -1.15 17.27 -13.55
CA ALA A 22 0.18 16.67 -13.74
C ALA A 22 0.12 15.15 -13.98
N GLU A 23 -0.74 14.42 -13.25
CA GLU A 23 -0.99 12.99 -13.50
C GLU A 23 -1.57 12.78 -14.90
N GLN A 24 -2.52 13.62 -15.34
CA GLN A 24 -3.14 13.51 -16.66
C GLN A 24 -2.14 13.78 -17.80
N GLN A 25 -1.25 14.77 -17.65
CA GLN A 25 -0.17 15.04 -18.60
C GLN A 25 0.82 13.87 -18.69
N GLN A 26 1.17 13.24 -17.57
CA GLN A 26 2.03 12.06 -17.56
C GLN A 26 1.39 10.82 -18.23
N LEU A 27 0.06 10.69 -18.17
CA LEU A 27 -0.68 9.62 -18.86
C LEU A 27 -0.70 9.85 -20.38
N ASP A 28 -0.81 11.08 -20.84
CA ASP A 28 -0.81 11.43 -22.27
C ASP A 28 0.57 11.25 -22.93
N GLU A 29 1.66 11.33 -22.15
CA GLU A 29 3.04 11.06 -22.61
C GLU A 29 3.47 9.58 -22.49
N ALA A 30 2.62 8.70 -21.94
CA ALA A 30 2.96 7.31 -21.73
C ALA A 30 2.96 6.52 -23.07
N GLU A 31 4.12 6.00 -23.48
CA GLU A 31 4.23 5.13 -24.65
C GLU A 31 3.33 3.89 -24.53
N PRO A 32 2.69 3.44 -25.63
CA PRO A 32 1.79 2.29 -25.61
C PRO A 32 2.55 1.01 -25.22
N PRO A 33 1.99 0.19 -24.31
CA PRO A 33 2.63 -1.05 -23.91
C PRO A 33 2.73 -2.03 -25.08
N GLY A 34 3.86 -2.72 -25.19
CA GLY A 34 4.09 -3.75 -26.21
C GLY A 34 4.92 -3.32 -27.42
N ARG A 35 5.39 -2.07 -27.49
CA ARG A 35 6.35 -1.65 -28.52
C ARG A 35 7.76 -2.15 -28.18
N LEU A 36 8.42 -2.82 -29.13
CA LEU A 36 9.84 -3.16 -29.03
C LEU A 36 10.65 -1.89 -29.30
N GLY A 37 11.00 -1.17 -28.24
CA GLY A 37 11.88 0.00 -28.27
C GLY A 37 12.92 -0.06 -27.14
N PRO A 38 14.01 0.71 -27.23
CA PRO A 38 14.91 0.87 -26.10
C PRO A 38 14.11 1.50 -24.96
N ARG A 39 13.82 0.70 -23.92
CA ARG A 39 13.17 1.21 -22.72
C ARG A 39 14.10 2.25 -22.10
N THR A 40 13.63 3.48 -21.97
CA THR A 40 14.36 4.51 -21.22
C THR A 40 14.56 3.99 -19.79
N PRO A 41 15.78 4.06 -19.22
CA PRO A 41 15.98 3.80 -17.80
C PRO A 41 15.01 4.67 -16.99
N GLY A 42 14.06 4.04 -16.28
CA GLY A 42 12.97 4.74 -15.58
C GLY A 42 11.56 4.40 -16.07
N ALA A 43 11.40 3.76 -17.24
CA ALA A 43 10.13 3.15 -17.65
C ALA A 43 9.82 1.95 -16.75
N ARG A 44 8.93 2.13 -15.76
CA ARG A 44 8.68 1.15 -14.70
C ARG A 44 7.99 -0.10 -15.29
N VAL A 45 8.69 -1.23 -15.27
CA VAL A 45 8.14 -2.54 -15.66
C VAL A 45 7.88 -3.33 -14.38
N HIS A 46 6.62 -3.71 -14.15
CA HIS A 46 6.27 -4.59 -13.04
C HIS A 46 6.54 -6.04 -13.44
N ILE A 47 7.02 -6.84 -12.48
CA ILE A 47 7.26 -8.27 -12.66
C ILE A 47 6.13 -9.05 -11.99
N CYS A 48 5.58 -10.04 -12.68
CA CYS A 48 4.54 -10.89 -12.11
C CYS A 48 5.13 -11.82 -11.06
N ILE A 49 4.64 -11.74 -9.83
CA ILE A 49 5.12 -12.60 -8.72
C ILE A 49 4.86 -14.11 -8.94
N ALA A 50 3.90 -14.48 -9.79
CA ALA A 50 3.56 -15.88 -10.02
C ALA A 50 4.47 -16.57 -11.04
N CYS A 51 4.93 -15.86 -12.07
CA CYS A 51 5.71 -16.43 -13.16
C CYS A 51 7.06 -15.74 -13.41
N ASP A 52 7.40 -14.72 -12.61
CA ASP A 52 8.62 -13.91 -12.69
C ASP A 52 8.85 -13.24 -14.06
N ALA A 53 7.79 -13.09 -14.85
CA ALA A 53 7.83 -12.47 -16.17
C ALA A 53 7.38 -10.99 -16.11
N PRO A 54 7.95 -10.12 -16.96
CA PRO A 54 7.44 -8.75 -17.16
C PRO A 54 5.95 -8.73 -17.51
N VAL A 55 5.18 -7.86 -16.84
CA VAL A 55 3.74 -7.75 -17.09
C VAL A 55 3.45 -6.86 -18.30
N ALA A 56 2.89 -7.46 -19.36
CA ALA A 56 2.40 -6.71 -20.52
C ALA A 56 0.94 -6.25 -20.37
N VAL A 57 0.11 -7.08 -19.75
CA VAL A 57 -1.30 -6.78 -19.45
C VAL A 57 -1.58 -7.24 -18.03
N TYR A 58 -2.16 -6.34 -17.23
CA TYR A 58 -2.46 -6.60 -15.83
C TYR A 58 -3.83 -7.24 -15.64
N GLY A 59 -3.90 -8.19 -14.70
CA GLY A 59 -5.14 -8.73 -14.17
C GLY A 59 -5.28 -8.42 -12.68
N HIS A 60 -6.39 -7.80 -12.30
CA HIS A 60 -6.79 -7.58 -10.90
C HIS A 60 -7.68 -8.70 -10.41
N LEU A 61 -7.36 -9.25 -9.24
CA LEU A 61 -8.16 -10.26 -8.59
C LEU A 61 -9.20 -9.60 -7.67
N LEU A 62 -10.49 -9.83 -7.89
CA LEU A 62 -11.53 -9.35 -6.99
C LEU A 62 -11.93 -10.45 -6.00
N PRO A 63 -12.14 -10.11 -4.71
CA PRO A 63 -12.23 -8.75 -4.14
C PRO A 63 -10.90 -8.19 -3.59
N CYS A 64 -9.81 -8.95 -3.60
CA CYS A 64 -8.57 -8.57 -2.89
C CYS A 64 -7.71 -7.50 -3.57
N MET A 65 -7.96 -7.18 -4.85
CA MET A 65 -7.26 -6.18 -5.65
C MET A 65 -5.76 -6.42 -5.89
N HIS A 66 -5.25 -7.62 -5.58
CA HIS A 66 -3.88 -8.00 -5.96
C HIS A 66 -3.73 -8.08 -7.48
N THR A 67 -2.53 -7.78 -7.96
CA THR A 67 -2.25 -7.63 -9.40
C THR A 67 -1.22 -8.64 -9.90
N TYR A 68 -1.52 -9.28 -11.03
CA TYR A 68 -0.66 -10.26 -11.71
C TYR A 68 -0.62 -9.95 -13.22
N CYS A 69 0.18 -10.70 -13.99
CA CYS A 69 -0.05 -10.73 -15.44
C CYS A 69 -1.41 -11.39 -15.71
N LEU A 70 -2.07 -10.97 -16.79
CA LEU A 70 -3.42 -11.45 -17.12
C LEU A 70 -3.49 -12.98 -17.24
N ALA A 71 -2.47 -13.60 -17.83
CA ALA A 71 -2.41 -15.06 -17.98
C ALA A 71 -2.45 -15.76 -16.61
N CYS A 72 -1.54 -15.41 -15.70
CA CYS A 72 -1.56 -15.99 -14.35
C CYS A 72 -2.84 -15.65 -13.60
N ALA A 73 -3.36 -14.43 -13.72
CA ALA A 73 -4.59 -14.04 -13.04
C ALA A 73 -5.78 -14.94 -13.41
N THR A 74 -5.91 -15.31 -14.69
CA THR A 74 -7.00 -16.15 -15.19
C THR A 74 -6.83 -17.63 -14.84
N ASP A 75 -5.60 -18.13 -14.73
CA ASP A 75 -5.34 -19.55 -14.45
C ASP A 75 -5.36 -19.90 -12.96
N MET A 76 -5.40 -18.91 -12.07
CA MET A 76 -5.38 -19.12 -10.62
C MET A 76 -6.80 -19.27 -10.03
N PRO A 77 -7.05 -20.25 -9.13
CA PRO A 77 -8.32 -20.37 -8.41
C PRO A 77 -8.39 -19.51 -7.14
N ALA A 78 -7.23 -19.16 -6.57
CA ALA A 78 -7.11 -18.34 -5.36
C ALA A 78 -5.89 -17.42 -5.47
N CYS A 79 -5.92 -16.30 -4.76
CA CYS A 79 -4.85 -15.31 -4.78
C CYS A 79 -3.59 -15.83 -4.06
N PHE A 80 -2.43 -15.79 -4.71
CA PHE A 80 -1.16 -16.23 -4.12
C PHE A 80 -0.71 -15.42 -2.90
N VAL A 81 -1.03 -14.11 -2.87
CA VAL A 81 -0.61 -13.22 -1.77
C VAL A 81 -1.44 -13.40 -0.50
N CYS A 82 -2.78 -13.49 -0.60
CA CYS A 82 -3.64 -13.56 0.58
C CYS A 82 -4.41 -14.88 0.76
N GLY A 83 -4.34 -15.80 -0.19
CA GLY A 83 -5.06 -17.08 -0.14
C GLY A 83 -6.58 -16.98 -0.38
N ASN A 84 -7.14 -15.79 -0.53
CA ASN A 84 -8.58 -15.62 -0.76
C ASN A 84 -9.00 -16.17 -2.15
N PRO A 85 -10.21 -16.76 -2.26
CA PRO A 85 -10.73 -17.23 -3.55
C PRO A 85 -10.91 -16.06 -4.51
N ILE A 86 -10.63 -16.31 -5.79
CA ILE A 86 -10.79 -15.31 -6.84
C ILE A 86 -12.23 -15.38 -7.35
N HIS A 87 -12.99 -14.30 -7.17
CA HIS A 87 -14.36 -14.24 -7.69
C HIS A 87 -14.39 -13.81 -9.16
N MET A 88 -13.53 -12.86 -9.51
CA MET A 88 -13.43 -12.33 -10.86
C MET A 88 -12.04 -11.76 -11.10
N VAL A 89 -11.59 -11.86 -12.35
CA VAL A 89 -10.38 -11.20 -12.85
C VAL A 89 -10.79 -9.98 -13.68
N ARG A 90 -10.42 -8.78 -13.25
CA ARG A 90 -10.58 -7.56 -14.03
C ARG A 90 -9.32 -7.29 -14.84
N ARG A 91 -9.44 -7.34 -16.17
CA ARG A 91 -8.39 -6.91 -17.09
C ARG A 91 -8.23 -5.40 -17.02
N ILE A 92 -6.99 -4.92 -16.91
CA ILE A 92 -6.68 -3.48 -17.00
C ILE A 92 -6.28 -3.21 -18.45
N GLU A 93 -7.01 -2.30 -19.10
CA GLU A 93 -6.78 -1.99 -20.50
C GLU A 93 -5.65 -0.98 -20.66
N PRO A 94 -4.67 -1.24 -21.54
CA PRO A 94 -3.76 -0.20 -22.00
C PRO A 94 -4.51 1.03 -22.52
N PRO A 95 -4.03 2.27 -22.28
CA PRO A 95 -2.74 2.65 -21.68
C PRO A 95 -2.78 2.90 -20.16
N GLN A 96 -3.82 2.43 -19.45
CA GLN A 96 -4.00 2.79 -18.03
C GLN A 96 -2.78 2.41 -17.18
N ALA A 97 -2.22 3.41 -16.50
CA ALA A 97 -1.14 3.20 -15.55
C ALA A 97 -1.62 2.38 -14.35
N VAL A 98 -0.74 1.53 -13.83
CA VAL A 98 -1.02 0.70 -12.66
C VAL A 98 0.03 0.97 -11.60
N PHE A 99 -0.43 1.44 -10.45
CA PHE A 99 0.42 1.71 -9.28
C PHE A 99 0.28 0.55 -8.31
N ILE A 100 1.37 -0.13 -7.98
CA ILE A 100 1.34 -1.31 -7.10
C ILE A 100 1.94 -0.96 -5.75
N SER A 101 1.18 -1.15 -4.67
CA SER A 101 1.68 -0.98 -3.31
C SER A 101 2.76 -2.01 -3.01
N SER A 102 3.93 -1.58 -2.57
CA SER A 102 5.01 -2.49 -2.15
C SER A 102 4.70 -3.29 -0.89
N VAL A 103 3.77 -2.81 -0.06
CA VAL A 103 3.42 -3.45 1.22
C VAL A 103 2.36 -4.53 1.03
N THR A 104 1.39 -4.27 0.16
CA THR A 104 0.22 -5.16 -0.01
C THR A 104 0.13 -5.82 -1.36
N MET A 105 0.95 -5.43 -2.34
CA MET A 105 0.86 -5.91 -3.73
C MET A 105 -0.49 -5.64 -4.41
N GLN A 106 -1.34 -4.79 -3.81
CA GLN A 106 -2.58 -4.32 -4.42
C GLN A 106 -2.25 -3.26 -5.47
N GLY A 107 -2.97 -3.30 -6.60
CA GLY A 107 -2.81 -2.30 -7.64
C GLY A 107 -3.92 -1.24 -7.63
N PHE A 108 -3.56 -0.04 -8.04
CA PHE A 108 -4.37 1.17 -8.00
C PHE A 108 -4.30 1.91 -9.34
N ALA A 109 -5.37 2.65 -9.64
CA ALA A 109 -5.50 3.43 -10.87
C ALA A 109 -4.73 4.76 -10.85
N SER A 110 -4.38 5.28 -9.66
CA SER A 110 -3.61 6.52 -9.50
C SER A 110 -2.59 6.41 -8.38
N GLU A 111 -1.55 7.25 -8.42
CA GLU A 111 -0.52 7.30 -7.39
C GLU A 111 -1.12 7.78 -6.07
N LEU A 112 -2.00 8.79 -6.14
CA LEU A 112 -2.70 9.32 -4.97
C LEU A 112 -3.52 8.25 -4.25
N ALA A 113 -4.23 7.37 -4.98
CA ALA A 113 -4.99 6.28 -4.37
C ALA A 113 -4.07 5.29 -3.63
N MET A 114 -2.94 4.92 -4.24
CA MET A 114 -1.94 4.06 -3.62
C MET A 114 -1.28 4.71 -2.40
N ALA A 115 -0.98 6.01 -2.46
CA ALA A 115 -0.36 6.76 -1.37
C ALA A 115 -1.32 6.85 -0.17
N ARG A 116 -2.60 7.17 -0.40
CA ARG A 116 -3.64 7.18 0.63
C ARG A 116 -3.80 5.80 1.29
N HIS A 117 -3.79 4.73 0.49
CA HIS A 117 -3.81 3.35 0.99
C HIS A 117 -2.62 3.05 1.91
N THR A 118 -1.41 3.36 1.44
CA THR A 118 -0.18 3.12 2.19
C THR A 118 -0.14 3.90 3.50
N ALA A 119 -0.59 5.16 3.48
CA ALA A 119 -0.67 6.00 4.68
C ALA A 119 -1.65 5.42 5.73
N ARG A 120 -2.84 4.98 5.29
CA ARG A 120 -3.82 4.34 6.19
C ARG A 120 -3.29 3.05 6.79
N LEU A 121 -2.67 2.20 5.98
CA LEU A 121 -2.06 0.96 6.47
C LEU A 121 -0.93 1.23 7.46
N HIS A 122 -0.09 2.22 7.18
CA HIS A 122 0.98 2.61 8.10
C HIS A 122 0.42 3.01 9.47
N GLN A 123 -0.61 3.86 9.50
CA GLN A 123 -1.29 4.25 10.74
C GLN A 123 -1.84 3.03 11.49
N HIS A 124 -2.50 2.11 10.78
CA HIS A 124 -3.05 0.90 11.38
C HIS A 124 -1.95 0.01 12.00
N ILE A 125 -0.85 -0.21 11.29
CA ILE A 125 0.29 -1.00 11.78
C ILE A 125 0.90 -0.34 13.04
N MET A 126 1.08 0.98 13.03
CA MET A 126 1.63 1.71 14.18
C MET A 126 0.75 1.59 15.43
N VAL A 127 -0.58 1.69 15.28
CA VAL A 127 -1.52 1.52 16.39
C VAL A 127 -1.43 0.12 16.99
N HIS A 128 -1.41 -0.93 16.15
CA HIS A 128 -1.25 -2.30 16.62
C HIS A 128 0.09 -2.51 17.33
N GLN A 129 1.20 -2.02 16.78
CA GLN A 129 2.51 -2.14 17.43
C GLN A 129 2.55 -1.44 18.79
N ALA A 130 1.93 -0.26 18.91
CA ALA A 130 1.84 0.44 20.19
C ALA A 130 1.03 -0.35 21.23
N ALA A 131 -0.10 -0.95 20.82
CA ALA A 131 -0.93 -1.78 21.70
C ALA A 131 -0.18 -3.04 22.17
N GLU A 132 0.51 -3.73 21.26
CA GLU A 132 1.33 -4.90 21.58
C GLU A 132 2.45 -4.56 22.58
N LEU A 133 3.16 -3.45 22.37
CA LEU A 133 4.22 -2.99 23.28
C LEU A 133 3.67 -2.60 24.66
N GLN A 134 2.49 -2.01 24.73
CA GLN A 134 1.83 -1.70 26.00
C GLN A 134 1.40 -2.97 26.74
N GLY A 135 0.82 -3.93 26.02
CA GLY A 135 0.46 -5.25 26.57
C GLY A 135 1.67 -5.98 27.14
N ALA A 136 2.77 -6.03 26.39
CA ALA A 136 4.03 -6.65 26.84
C ALA A 136 4.60 -5.95 28.09
N LYS A 137 4.56 -4.61 28.15
CA LYS A 137 5.01 -3.85 29.34
C LYS A 137 4.15 -4.14 30.57
N ALA A 138 2.83 -4.17 30.42
CA ALA A 138 1.91 -4.47 31.51
C ALA A 138 2.12 -5.89 32.07
N GLN A 139 2.34 -6.88 31.18
CA GLN A 139 2.65 -8.25 31.59
C GLN A 139 3.98 -8.34 32.36
N MET A 140 5.03 -7.65 31.90
CA MET A 140 6.31 -7.56 32.61
C MET A 140 6.16 -6.94 34.01
N GLN A 141 5.38 -5.87 34.13
CA GLN A 141 5.15 -5.19 35.41
C GLN A 141 4.36 -6.08 36.38
N ALA A 142 3.31 -6.76 35.91
CA ALA A 142 2.54 -7.70 36.73
C ALA A 142 3.41 -8.88 37.21
N ALA A 143 4.25 -9.43 36.34
CA ALA A 143 5.18 -10.50 36.73
C ALA A 143 6.25 -10.03 37.74
N GLN A 144 6.68 -8.77 37.66
CA GLN A 144 7.59 -8.16 38.64
C GLN A 144 6.93 -7.94 40.00
N GLN A 145 5.67 -7.46 40.02
CA GLN A 145 4.90 -7.27 41.25
C GLN A 145 4.68 -8.61 41.97
N LEU A 146 4.25 -9.66 41.26
CA LEU A 146 4.07 -11.00 41.83
C LEU A 146 5.38 -11.56 42.45
N LYS A 147 6.53 -11.29 41.81
CA LYS A 147 7.84 -11.71 42.35
C LYS A 147 8.25 -10.91 43.60
N GLN A 148 7.87 -9.64 43.70
CA GLN A 148 8.13 -8.82 44.88
C GLN A 148 7.22 -9.21 46.05
N GLU A 149 5.95 -9.53 45.77
CA GLU A 149 4.97 -9.97 46.78
C GLU A 149 5.28 -11.37 47.33
N GLN A 150 5.91 -12.24 46.54
CA GLN A 150 6.40 -13.56 46.98
C GLN A 150 7.74 -13.49 47.73
N GLN A 151 8.36 -12.31 47.90
CA GLN A 151 9.55 -12.08 48.72
C GLN A 151 9.22 -11.51 50.11
N PRO A 152 8.54 -12.29 50.96
CA PRO A 152 8.96 -12.35 52.35
C PRO A 152 9.10 -13.81 52.78
N GLN A 153 10.08 -14.12 53.64
CA GLN A 153 10.29 -15.36 54.43
C GLN A 153 11.68 -16.05 54.30
N LEU A 154 12.70 -15.41 53.72
CA LEU A 154 14.10 -15.86 53.86
C LEU A 154 14.99 -14.76 54.46
N ARG A 155 14.66 -14.35 55.69
CA ARG A 155 15.60 -13.72 56.63
C ARG A 155 15.31 -14.25 58.03
N ARG A 156 15.94 -15.35 58.38
CA ARG A 156 16.25 -15.71 59.76
C ARG A 156 17.72 -16.07 59.81
#